data_AF-A0A4D6M1K4-F1
#
_entry.id   AF-A0A4D6M1K4-F1
#
_cell.length_a   1.000
_cell.length_b   1.000
_cell.length_c   1.000
_cell.angle_alpha   90.00
_cell.angle_beta   90.00
_cell.angle_gamma   90.00
#
_symmetry.space_group_name_H-M   'P 1'
#
loop_
_entity.id
_entity.type
_entity.pdbx_description
1 polymer ?
#
loop_
_entity_poly.entity_id
_entity_poly.type
_entity_poly.pdbx_seq_one_letter_code
_entity_poly.pdbx_strand_id
1 'polypeptide(L)'
;MLLNCESDKKPSFEVQCVDTPIQPNGHDCGVLVLKFIEMWDGVSQFNGKALPDYTTEELQLIRQKFVCDWVLHEDNVQRNEVIQHYDLLLKK
;
A
#
# COMPACT_ATOMS: atom_id res chain seq x y z
N MET A 1 -1.48 8.82 -22.42
CA MET A 1 -2.70 9.63 -22.56
C MET A 1 -2.29 11.01 -23.05
N LEU A 2 -2.76 11.42 -24.23
CA LEU A 2 -2.59 12.78 -24.74
C LEU A 2 -3.87 13.55 -24.38
N LEU A 3 -3.80 14.45 -23.41
CA LEU A 3 -4.89 15.37 -23.11
C LEU A 3 -4.85 16.52 -24.13
N ASN A 4 -5.52 16.35 -25.27
CA ASN A 4 -5.86 17.45 -26.16
C ASN A 4 -6.89 18.34 -25.43
N CYS A 5 -6.43 19.43 -24.82
CA CYS A 5 -7.28 20.39 -24.14
C CYS A 5 -7.43 21.63 -25.03
N GLU A 6 -8.48 21.64 -25.86
CA GLU A 6 -9.01 22.90 -26.39
C GLU A 6 -9.57 23.71 -25.20
N SER A 7 -9.21 24.98 -25.17
CA SER A 7 -8.93 25.78 -23.97
C SER A 7 -10.10 26.13 -23.04
N ASP A 8 -11.30 25.57 -23.21
CA ASP A 8 -12.49 25.91 -22.39
C ASP A 8 -13.15 24.73 -21.66
N LYS A 9 -12.63 23.50 -21.82
CA LYS A 9 -13.15 22.30 -21.12
C LYS A 9 -12.08 21.65 -20.25
N LYS A 10 -11.58 22.39 -19.25
CA LYS A 10 -10.73 21.78 -18.23
C LYS A 10 -11.58 20.81 -17.40
N PRO A 11 -11.20 19.52 -17.30
CA PRO A 11 -11.86 18.62 -16.37
C PRO A 11 -11.73 19.18 -14.94
N SER A 12 -12.86 19.30 -14.25
CA SER A 12 -12.88 19.61 -12.82
C SER A 12 -12.90 18.30 -12.05
N PHE A 13 -11.94 18.12 -11.15
CA PHE A 13 -11.90 17.00 -10.22
C PHE A 13 -12.32 17.48 -8.84
N GLU A 14 -13.11 16.67 -8.15
CA GLU A 14 -13.39 16.87 -6.73
C GLU A 14 -12.25 16.25 -5.92
N VAL A 15 -11.69 17.02 -4.98
CA VAL A 15 -10.67 16.52 -4.06
C VAL A 15 -11.39 15.97 -2.84
N GLN A 16 -11.23 14.67 -2.60
CA GLN A 16 -11.70 14.02 -1.37
C GLN A 16 -10.54 13.94 -0.37
N CYS A 17 -10.73 14.57 0.79
CA CYS A 17 -9.80 14.45 1.92
C CYS A 17 -10.39 13.47 2.93
N VAL A 18 -9.60 12.47 3.32
CA VAL A 18 -9.99 11.49 4.33
C VAL A 18 -8.90 11.34 5.35
N ASP A 19 -9.30 11.37 6.62
CA ASP A 19 -8.40 11.17 7.74
C ASP A 19 -7.97 9.71 7.82
N THR A 20 -6.66 9.50 7.89
CA THR A 20 -6.06 8.19 8.14
C THR A 20 -5.71 8.05 9.63
N PRO A 21 -5.72 6.84 10.20
CA PRO A 21 -5.29 6.60 11.56
C PRO A 21 -3.85 7.08 11.76
N ILE A 22 -3.57 7.56 12.97
CA ILE A 22 -2.22 7.96 13.36
C ILE A 22 -1.41 6.69 13.60
N GLN A 23 -0.28 6.56 12.92
CA GLN A 23 0.64 5.45 13.17
C GLN A 23 1.11 5.44 14.63
N PRO A 24 1.13 4.27 15.30
CA PRO A 24 1.59 4.15 16.69
C PRO A 24 3.13 4.23 16.81
N ASN A 25 3.85 4.27 15.69
CA ASN A 25 5.30 4.36 15.62
C ASN A 25 5.76 5.34 14.53
N GLY A 26 7.07 5.52 14.36
CA GLY A 26 7.64 6.51 13.43
C GLY A 26 7.92 6.05 12.00
N HIS A 27 7.52 4.84 11.58
CA HIS A 27 8.00 4.24 10.32
C HIS A 27 6.94 3.48 9.50
N ASP A 28 5.72 3.32 10.00
CA ASP A 28 4.67 2.53 9.34
C ASP A 28 3.70 3.34 8.45
N CYS A 29 4.00 4.59 8.17
CA CYS A 29 3.16 5.45 7.32
C CYS A 29 2.97 4.85 5.92
N GLY A 30 4.02 4.23 5.37
CA GLY A 30 3.92 3.50 4.10
C GLY A 30 3.01 2.28 4.18
N VAL A 31 3.01 1.55 5.30
CA VAL A 31 2.16 0.38 5.52
C VAL A 31 0.69 0.81 5.58
N LEU A 32 0.39 1.91 6.29
CA LEU A 32 -0.96 2.48 6.36
C LEU A 32 -1.44 2.97 4.99
N VAL A 33 -0.60 3.64 4.20
CA VAL A 33 -0.95 4.07 2.84
C VAL A 33 -1.24 2.89 1.93
N LEU A 34 -0.42 1.83 1.97
CA LEU A 34 -0.69 0.61 1.19
C LEU A 34 -2.01 -0.05 1.62
N LYS A 35 -2.29 -0.09 2.92
CA LYS A 35 -3.55 -0.64 3.44
C LYS A 35 -4.77 0.19 3.03
N PHE A 36 -4.60 1.51 3.01
CA PHE A 36 -5.61 2.45 2.52
C PHE A 36 -5.94 2.18 1.05
N ILE A 37 -4.92 2.03 0.20
CA ILE A 37 -5.10 1.73 -1.22
C ILE A 37 -5.71 0.33 -1.42
N GLU A 38 -5.25 -0.68 -0.67
CA GLU A 38 -5.76 -2.06 -0.75
C GLU A 38 -7.27 -2.15 -0.49
N MET A 39 -7.77 -1.36 0.46
CA MET A 39 -9.19 -1.38 0.83
C MET A 39 -10.03 -0.31 0.11
N TRP A 40 -9.43 0.50 -0.76
CA TRP A 40 -10.13 1.54 -1.52
C TRP A 40 -11.17 0.89 -2.45
N ASP A 41 -12.45 1.27 -2.33
CA ASP A 41 -13.59 0.69 -3.07
C ASP A 41 -13.90 1.36 -4.42
N GLY A 42 -13.30 2.51 -4.69
CA GLY A 42 -13.40 3.28 -5.93
C GLY A 42 -14.40 4.44 -5.83
N VAL A 43 -15.18 4.53 -4.74
CA VAL A 43 -16.34 5.41 -4.66
C VAL A 43 -16.42 6.15 -3.32
N SER A 44 -16.57 5.42 -2.21
CA SER A 44 -16.91 5.99 -0.90
C SER A 44 -15.81 5.84 0.14
N GLN A 45 -14.73 5.15 -0.25
CA GLN A 45 -13.64 4.72 0.63
C GLN A 45 -14.20 3.80 1.73
N PHE A 46 -13.87 2.51 1.63
CA PHE A 46 -14.20 1.49 2.62
C PHE A 46 -15.71 1.28 2.89
N ASN A 47 -16.59 1.48 1.90
CA ASN A 47 -18.04 1.40 2.07
C ASN A 47 -18.55 2.31 3.23
N GLY A 48 -18.00 3.52 3.34
CA GLY A 48 -18.35 4.48 4.38
C GLY A 48 -17.80 4.16 5.78
N LYS A 49 -16.83 3.24 5.88
CA LYS A 49 -16.10 2.96 7.13
C LYS A 49 -14.79 3.74 7.16
N ALA A 50 -14.25 4.00 8.34
CA ALA A 50 -12.87 4.47 8.46
C ALA A 50 -11.89 3.29 8.38
N LEU A 51 -10.66 3.56 7.93
CA LEU A 51 -9.52 2.66 8.14
C LEU A 51 -9.37 2.46 9.67
N PRO A 52 -9.32 1.22 10.19
CA PRO A 52 -9.23 1.00 11.63
C PRO A 52 -7.89 1.48 12.18
N ASP A 53 -7.88 1.86 13.46
CA ASP A 53 -6.65 2.00 14.22
C ASP A 53 -5.95 0.64 14.32
N TYR A 54 -4.62 0.64 14.25
CA TYR A 54 -3.81 -0.55 14.37
C TYR A 54 -2.80 -0.41 15.51
N THR A 55 -2.56 -1.51 16.22
CA THR A 55 -1.43 -1.60 17.14
C THR A 55 -0.11 -1.77 16.39
N THR A 56 1.01 -1.54 17.07
CA THR A 56 2.34 -1.80 16.50
C THR A 56 2.50 -3.26 16.09
N GLU A 57 1.93 -4.20 16.86
CA GLU A 57 1.97 -5.63 16.59
C GLU A 57 1.14 -5.99 15.34
N GLU A 58 -0.04 -5.40 15.18
CA GLU A 58 -0.87 -5.58 13.98
C GLU A 58 -0.17 -5.03 12.73
N LEU A 59 0.41 -3.82 12.82
CA LEU A 59 1.18 -3.24 11.74
C LEU A 59 2.42 -4.05 11.40
N GLN A 60 3.06 -4.68 12.38
CA GLN A 60 4.16 -5.61 12.11
C GLN A 60 3.73 -6.80 11.26
N LEU A 61 2.57 -7.40 11.56
CA LEU A 61 2.05 -8.53 10.77
C LEU A 61 1.68 -8.08 9.35
N ILE A 62 1.04 -6.92 9.20
CA ILE A 62 0.70 -6.35 7.89
C ILE A 62 1.97 -6.05 7.09
N ARG A 63 2.98 -5.42 7.72
CA ARG A 63 4.27 -5.10 7.10
C ARG A 63 4.98 -6.37 6.63
N GLN A 64 5.02 -7.42 7.46
CA GLN A 64 5.60 -8.70 7.08
C GLN A 64 4.89 -9.30 5.87
N LYS A 65 3.56 -9.28 5.85
CA LYS A 65 2.77 -9.73 4.71
C LYS A 65 3.13 -8.96 3.44
N PHE A 66 3.12 -7.63 3.47
CA PHE A 66 3.47 -6.82 2.30
C PHE A 66 4.90 -7.05 1.80
N VAL A 67 5.87 -7.17 2.72
CA VAL A 67 7.25 -7.48 2.34
C VAL A 67 7.35 -8.85 1.68
N CYS A 68 6.70 -9.89 2.24
CA CYS A 68 6.68 -11.22 1.65
C CYS A 68 6.01 -11.22 0.27
N ASP A 69 4.83 -10.61 0.15
CA ASP A 69 4.09 -10.51 -1.11
C ASP A 69 4.92 -9.78 -2.17
N TRP A 70 5.62 -8.71 -1.81
CA TRP A 70 6.50 -7.97 -2.73
C TRP A 70 7.74 -8.79 -3.11
N VAL A 71 8.42 -9.39 -2.14
CA VAL A 71 9.61 -10.22 -2.40
C VAL A 71 9.28 -11.37 -3.35
N LEU A 72 8.12 -12.00 -3.16
CA LEU A 72 7.69 -13.18 -3.92
C LEU A 72 6.94 -12.84 -5.21
N HIS A 73 6.65 -11.57 -5.48
CA HIS A 73 5.91 -11.13 -6.67
C HIS A 73 6.60 -11.52 -7.97
N GLU A 74 5.85 -11.96 -8.98
CA GLU A 74 6.41 -12.46 -10.25
C GLU A 74 7.23 -11.42 -11.00
N ASP A 75 6.82 -10.15 -10.95
CA ASP A 75 7.55 -9.03 -11.56
C ASP A 75 8.75 -8.53 -10.74
N ASN A 76 9.01 -9.08 -9.56
CA ASN A 76 10.18 -8.69 -8.79
C ASN A 76 11.44 -9.27 -9.47
N VAL A 77 12.18 -8.39 -10.15
CA VAL A 77 13.41 -8.74 -10.87
C VAL A 77 14.51 -9.35 -9.97
N GLN A 78 14.44 -9.10 -8.66
CA GLN A 78 15.38 -9.64 -7.66
C GLN A 78 14.85 -10.92 -6.97
N ARG A 79 13.66 -11.40 -7.31
CA ARG A 79 12.98 -12.52 -6.62
C ARG A 79 13.87 -13.75 -6.47
N ASN A 80 14.54 -14.17 -7.54
CA ASN A 80 15.36 -15.38 -7.51
C ASN A 80 16.61 -15.21 -6.62
N GLU A 81 17.27 -14.05 -6.66
CA GLU A 81 18.43 -13.77 -5.80
C GLU A 81 18.04 -13.75 -4.32
N VAL A 82 16.91 -13.13 -4.01
CA VAL A 82 16.38 -13.06 -2.65
C VAL A 82 16.02 -14.46 -2.13
N ILE A 83 15.29 -15.28 -2.91
CA ILE A 83 14.96 -16.65 -2.53
C ILE A 83 16.22 -17.47 -2.27
N GLN A 84 17.22 -17.40 -3.17
CA GLN A 84 18.48 -18.12 -2.99
C GLN A 84 19.22 -17.68 -1.72
N HIS A 85 19.27 -16.37 -1.44
CA HIS A 85 19.90 -15.85 -0.23
C HIS A 85 19.27 -16.42 1.04
N TYR A 86 17.94 -16.45 1.12
CA TYR A 86 17.24 -16.96 2.30
C TYR A 86 17.21 -18.50 2.39
N ASP A 87 17.14 -19.21 1.27
CA ASP A 87 17.29 -20.68 1.23
C ASP A 87 18.65 -21.13 1.81
N LEU A 88 19.72 -20.36 1.53
CA LEU A 88 21.05 -20.62 2.10
C LEU A 88 21.12 -20.35 3.60
N LEU A 89 20.30 -19.42 4.12
CA LEU A 89 20.24 -19.11 5.55
C LEU A 89 19.47 -20.17 6.35
N LEU A 90 18.46 -20.80 5.76
CA LEU A 90 17.63 -21.84 6.41
C LEU A 90 18.26 -23.25 6.37
N LYS A 91 19.31 -23.45 5.57
CA LYS A 91 20.04 -24.74 5.45
C LYS A 91 21.26 -24.85 6.38
N LYS A 92 21.46 -23.88 7.28
CA LYS A 92 22.47 -23.92 8.34
C LYS A 92 21.86 -24.44 9.64
#